data_AF-A0A9R1UPR9-F1
#
_entry.id   AF-A0A9R1UPR9-F1
#
_cell.length_a   1.000
_cell.length_b   1.000
_cell.length_c   1.000
_cell.angle_alpha   90.00
_cell.angle_beta   90.00
_cell.angle_gamma   90.00
#
_symmetry.space_group_name_H-M   'P 1'
#
loop_
_entity.id
_entity.type
_entity.pdbx_description
1 polymer ?
#
loop_
_entity_poly.entity_id
_entity_poly.type
_entity_poly.pdbx_seq_one_letter_code
_entity_poly.pdbx_strand_id
1 'polypeptide(L)'
;MLAFFTILLARTSAAIIDLQWDVASDNTRGPSPAAQPVITINGKFPGPLINATTNDIVRVNVFNNLDEPMLFTWNGIQQRLNSWQDGVSGTNCAIKPGTNWTYAFVVKDQIGTFTYFPSINYQKLAGGFGPIRVNNRIVINVPFPKPEAEFDLLIGDWSFNDYKDVRSGLGASTDVPDMMLMNGKSPYGYSTSKPYESFTVTKGKLACGLRNIVSTF
;
A
#
# COMPACT_ATOMS: atom_id res chain seq x y z
N MET A 1 -0.86 9.13 -60.11
CA MET A 1 -1.73 9.06 -58.91
C MET A 1 -0.80 8.88 -57.71
N LEU A 2 -0.44 9.96 -57.00
CA LEU A 2 0.44 9.87 -55.82
C LEU A 2 -0.37 9.42 -54.61
N ALA A 3 0.00 8.29 -54.02
CA ALA A 3 -0.57 7.81 -52.77
C ALA A 3 0.11 8.51 -51.58
N PHE A 4 -0.65 9.33 -50.85
CA PHE A 4 -0.21 9.88 -49.58
C PHE A 4 -0.36 8.81 -48.50
N PHE A 5 0.76 8.32 -47.97
CA PHE A 5 0.77 7.47 -46.77
C PHE A 5 0.66 8.36 -45.53
N THR A 6 -0.52 8.40 -44.92
CA THR A 6 -0.72 9.03 -43.62
C THR A 6 -0.15 8.12 -42.54
N ILE A 7 1.00 8.50 -41.98
CA ILE A 7 1.59 7.79 -40.82
C ILE A 7 0.78 8.18 -39.59
N LEU A 8 -0.05 7.26 -39.10
CA LEU A 8 -0.75 7.41 -37.84
C LEU A 8 0.22 7.12 -36.68
N LEU A 9 0.78 8.16 -36.07
CA LEU A 9 1.56 8.01 -34.83
C LEU A 9 0.59 7.74 -33.67
N ALA A 10 0.38 6.47 -33.33
CA ALA A 10 -0.32 6.09 -32.11
C ALA A 10 0.55 6.42 -30.90
N ARG A 11 0.18 7.45 -30.12
CA ARG A 11 0.82 7.75 -28.83
C ARG A 11 0.36 6.73 -27.78
N THR A 12 1.19 5.73 -27.49
CA THR A 12 1.00 4.86 -26.33
C THR A 12 1.50 5.59 -25.08
N SER A 13 0.60 6.17 -24.30
CA SER A 13 0.92 6.86 -23.03
C SER A 13 0.96 5.86 -21.87
N ALA A 14 2.04 5.10 -21.72
CA ALA A 14 2.32 4.38 -20.46
C ALA A 14 3.46 5.11 -19.76
N ALA A 15 3.20 5.66 -18.57
CA ALA A 15 4.25 6.26 -17.77
C ALA A 15 5.00 5.19 -16.97
N ILE A 16 6.27 5.45 -16.67
CA ILE A 16 7.02 4.64 -15.71
C ILE A 16 7.10 5.41 -14.40
N ILE A 17 6.66 4.77 -13.31
CA ILE A 17 6.64 5.33 -11.96
C ILE A 17 7.75 4.64 -11.17
N ASP A 18 8.82 5.38 -10.90
CA ASP A 18 9.97 4.89 -10.14
C ASP A 18 9.88 5.32 -8.68
N LEU A 19 9.92 4.35 -7.78
CA LEU A 19 9.84 4.54 -6.34
C LEU A 19 11.05 3.91 -5.65
N GLN A 20 11.65 4.67 -4.73
CA GLN A 20 12.73 4.20 -3.85
C GLN A 20 12.18 4.10 -2.44
N TRP A 21 12.20 2.89 -1.88
CA TRP A 21 11.65 2.58 -0.56
C TRP A 21 12.76 2.12 0.36
N ASP A 22 13.00 2.90 1.40
CA ASP A 22 13.79 2.52 2.56
C ASP A 22 12.84 1.97 3.63
N VAL A 23 13.00 0.69 3.97
CA VAL A 23 12.11 0.00 4.90
C VAL A 23 12.84 -0.28 6.20
N ALA A 24 12.39 0.37 7.27
CA ALA A 24 13.04 0.32 8.57
C ALA A 24 12.02 0.20 9.71
N SER A 25 12.47 -0.36 10.83
CA SER A 25 11.71 -0.40 12.08
C SER A 25 11.87 0.93 12.83
N ASP A 26 10.77 1.53 13.28
CA ASP A 26 10.73 2.82 13.98
C ASP A 26 9.90 2.72 15.26
N ASN A 27 10.52 3.04 16.40
CA ASN A 27 9.90 3.01 17.73
C ASN A 27 9.11 4.29 18.08
N THR A 28 9.23 5.34 17.29
CA THR A 28 8.62 6.66 17.56
C THR A 28 7.29 6.85 16.85
N ARG A 29 6.99 6.00 15.85
CA ARG A 29 5.85 6.16 14.95
C ARG A 29 4.63 5.31 15.31
N GLY A 30 4.72 4.52 16.37
CA GLY A 30 3.58 3.81 16.96
C GLY A 30 2.38 4.72 17.27
N PRO A 31 1.16 4.17 17.28
CA PRO A 31 -0.05 4.88 17.71
C PRO A 31 -0.05 5.14 19.23
N SER A 32 0.73 4.39 20.01
CA SER A 32 0.83 4.50 21.47
C SER A 32 2.30 4.43 21.94
N PRO A 33 2.70 5.13 23.03
CA PRO A 33 4.04 5.03 23.63
C PRO A 33 4.42 3.63 24.15
N ALA A 34 3.43 2.77 24.38
CA ALA A 34 3.63 1.37 24.78
C ALA A 34 3.64 0.40 23.58
N ALA A 35 3.57 0.91 22.35
CA ALA A 35 3.44 0.06 21.16
C ALA A 35 4.78 -0.57 20.76
N GLN A 36 4.68 -1.77 20.19
CA GLN A 36 5.73 -2.42 19.42
C GLN A 36 6.38 -1.51 18.36
N PRO A 37 7.63 -1.77 17.97
CA PRO A 37 8.27 -1.11 16.82
C PRO A 37 7.40 -1.20 15.56
N VAL A 38 7.29 -0.10 14.81
CA VAL A 38 6.49 -0.04 13.58
C VAL A 38 7.40 -0.20 12.37
N ILE A 39 7.04 -1.07 11.43
CA ILE A 39 7.69 -1.10 10.12
C ILE A 39 7.20 0.09 9.29
N THR A 40 8.13 0.92 8.86
CA THR A 40 7.85 2.14 8.10
C THR A 40 8.50 2.09 6.73
N ILE A 41 7.91 2.81 5.78
CA ILE A 41 8.44 2.95 4.43
C ILE A 41 8.75 4.42 4.21
N ASN A 42 10.02 4.75 3.98
CA ASN A 42 10.52 6.13 3.93
C ASN A 42 10.13 6.93 5.18
N GLY A 43 10.18 6.29 6.35
CA GLY A 43 9.76 6.88 7.62
C GLY A 43 8.26 7.21 7.71
N LYS A 44 7.41 6.61 6.86
CA LYS A 44 5.95 6.80 6.91
C LYS A 44 5.23 5.55 7.38
N PHE A 45 4.21 5.76 8.21
CA PHE A 45 3.23 4.76 8.60
C PHE A 45 1.84 5.40 8.63
N PRO A 46 0.86 4.89 7.86
CA PRO A 46 1.00 3.88 6.80
C PRO A 46 1.99 4.30 5.71
N GLY A 47 2.37 3.36 4.85
CA GLY A 47 3.29 3.60 3.75
C GLY A 47 2.77 4.61 2.72
N PRO A 48 3.66 5.14 1.85
CA PRO A 48 3.29 6.13 0.84
C PRO A 48 2.31 5.58 -0.20
N LEU A 49 1.39 6.42 -0.68
CA LEU A 49 0.48 6.09 -1.78
C LEU A 49 1.27 5.80 -3.07
N ILE A 50 1.02 4.64 -3.69
CA ILE A 50 1.36 4.41 -5.10
C ILE A 50 0.20 4.95 -5.94
N ASN A 51 0.40 6.06 -6.64
CA ASN A 51 -0.62 6.66 -7.49
C ASN A 51 -0.28 6.43 -8.97
N ALA A 52 -0.94 5.47 -9.60
CA ALA A 52 -0.72 5.07 -10.98
C ALA A 52 -1.96 5.30 -11.84
N THR A 53 -1.80 5.33 -13.15
CA THR A 53 -2.91 5.27 -14.12
C THR A 53 -2.90 3.90 -14.80
N THR A 54 -4.07 3.40 -15.19
CA THR A 54 -4.15 2.10 -15.88
C THR A 54 -3.22 2.02 -17.09
N ASN A 55 -2.47 0.93 -17.18
CA ASN A 55 -1.35 0.64 -18.09
C ASN A 55 0.01 1.28 -17.78
N ASP A 56 0.16 2.01 -16.68
CA ASP A 56 1.48 2.46 -16.23
C ASP A 56 2.33 1.27 -15.74
N ILE A 57 3.66 1.47 -15.78
CA ILE A 57 4.64 0.54 -15.23
C ILE A 57 5.09 1.09 -13.89
N VAL A 58 4.88 0.32 -12.81
CA VAL A 58 5.34 0.68 -11.47
C VAL A 58 6.64 -0.09 -11.20
N ARG A 59 7.70 0.65 -10.85
CA ARG A 59 8.98 0.10 -10.42
C ARG A 59 9.27 0.54 -8.99
N VAL A 60 9.36 -0.41 -8.08
CA VAL A 60 9.61 -0.14 -6.65
C VAL A 60 10.89 -0.82 -6.23
N ASN A 61 11.93 -0.02 -6.02
CA ASN A 61 13.17 -0.51 -5.41
C ASN A 61 13.04 -0.49 -3.90
N VAL A 62 12.99 -1.66 -3.29
CA VAL A 62 12.84 -1.86 -1.85
C VAL A 62 14.19 -2.19 -1.26
N PHE A 63 14.69 -1.34 -0.37
CA PHE A 63 15.87 -1.58 0.46
C PHE A 63 15.43 -2.05 1.85
N ASN A 64 15.84 -3.26 2.24
CA ASN A 64 15.45 -3.87 3.50
C ASN A 64 16.45 -3.52 4.61
N ASN A 65 16.10 -2.58 5.49
CA ASN A 65 16.85 -2.24 6.71
C ASN A 65 16.36 -3.01 7.96
N LEU A 66 15.49 -4.00 7.80
CA LEU A 66 15.06 -4.86 8.90
C LEU A 66 16.12 -5.92 9.21
N ASP A 67 16.03 -6.52 10.39
CA ASP A 67 16.89 -7.62 10.85
C ASP A 67 16.43 -9.00 10.35
N GLU A 68 15.35 -9.06 9.58
CA GLU A 68 14.81 -10.30 9.01
C GLU A 68 14.45 -10.15 7.52
N PRO A 69 14.36 -11.28 6.78
CA PRO A 69 13.98 -11.24 5.37
C PRO A 69 12.58 -10.67 5.16
N MET A 70 12.37 -9.99 4.04
CA MET A 70 11.12 -9.31 3.71
C MET A 70 10.68 -9.60 2.27
N LEU A 71 9.36 -9.60 2.05
CA LEU A 71 8.74 -9.60 0.72
C LEU A 71 7.52 -8.69 0.73
N PHE A 72 7.35 -7.88 -0.31
CA PHE A 72 6.13 -7.10 -0.51
C PHE A 72 5.23 -7.76 -1.54
N THR A 73 3.94 -7.89 -1.21
CA THR A 73 2.92 -8.27 -2.19
C THR A 73 2.06 -7.07 -2.59
N TRP A 74 1.58 -7.10 -3.83
CA TRP A 74 0.77 -6.06 -4.47
C TRP A 74 -0.69 -6.52 -4.52
N ASN A 75 -1.33 -6.57 -3.36
CA ASN A 75 -2.64 -7.19 -3.18
C ASN A 75 -3.69 -6.66 -4.17
N GLY A 76 -4.18 -7.58 -5.01
CA GLY A 76 -5.19 -7.33 -6.04
C GLY A 76 -4.64 -6.83 -7.38
N ILE A 77 -3.37 -6.44 -7.48
CA ILE A 77 -2.73 -6.17 -8.78
C ILE A 77 -2.48 -7.49 -9.50
N GLN A 78 -2.95 -7.59 -10.74
CA GLN A 78 -2.81 -8.80 -11.55
C GLN A 78 -1.42 -8.87 -12.17
N GLN A 79 -0.59 -9.78 -11.66
CA GLN A 79 0.77 -10.02 -12.16
C GLN A 79 0.77 -10.86 -13.46
N ARG A 80 0.14 -10.33 -14.52
CA ARG A 80 -0.02 -11.03 -15.80
C ARG A 80 1.34 -11.29 -16.45
N LEU A 81 1.66 -12.58 -16.63
CA LEU A 81 2.95 -13.05 -17.17
C LEU A 81 4.17 -12.53 -16.39
N ASN A 82 3.98 -12.20 -15.11
CA ASN A 82 4.97 -11.53 -14.28
C ASN A 82 4.93 -12.04 -12.83
N SER A 83 4.67 -13.35 -12.66
CA SER A 83 4.44 -13.95 -11.34
C SER A 83 5.61 -13.79 -10.38
N TRP A 84 6.85 -13.71 -10.87
CA TRP A 84 8.05 -13.44 -10.08
C TRP A 84 8.15 -11.99 -9.56
N GLN A 85 7.08 -11.21 -9.68
CA GLN A 85 6.95 -9.86 -9.12
C GLN A 85 5.82 -9.76 -8.09
N ASP A 86 5.11 -10.87 -7.86
CA ASP A 86 3.97 -10.93 -6.93
C ASP A 86 4.39 -10.78 -5.46
N GLY A 87 5.63 -11.20 -5.15
CA GLY A 87 6.24 -10.99 -3.85
C GLY A 87 5.54 -11.73 -2.73
N VAL A 88 5.11 -12.96 -3.02
CA VAL A 88 4.70 -13.96 -2.04
C VAL A 88 5.73 -15.10 -1.96
N SER A 89 5.75 -15.83 -0.85
CA SER A 89 6.65 -16.99 -0.71
C SER A 89 6.43 -17.98 -1.85
N GLY A 90 7.52 -18.41 -2.49
CA GLY A 90 7.51 -19.29 -3.66
C GLY A 90 7.51 -18.58 -5.02
N THR A 91 7.10 -17.32 -5.09
CA THR A 91 7.21 -16.51 -6.33
C THR A 91 8.51 -15.71 -6.40
N ASN A 92 8.96 -15.19 -5.25
CA ASN A 92 10.16 -14.40 -5.09
C ASN A 92 11.04 -15.00 -3.98
N CYS A 93 12.35 -14.88 -4.13
CA CYS A 93 13.26 -15.02 -2.99
C CYS A 93 13.10 -13.81 -2.07
N ALA A 94 13.07 -14.04 -0.76
CA ALA A 94 12.98 -12.95 0.20
C ALA A 94 14.18 -12.01 0.12
N ILE A 95 13.91 -10.70 0.21
CA ILE A 95 14.92 -9.64 0.25
C ILE A 95 15.64 -9.78 1.58
N LYS A 96 16.93 -10.12 1.53
CA LYS A 96 17.73 -10.30 2.74
C LYS A 96 17.96 -8.96 3.45
N PRO A 97 18.16 -8.97 4.79
CA PRO A 97 18.63 -7.79 5.53
C PRO A 97 19.82 -7.11 4.84
N GLY A 98 19.77 -5.79 4.73
CA GLY A 98 20.82 -4.96 4.12
C GLY A 98 20.92 -5.05 2.60
N THR A 99 19.97 -5.70 1.92
CA THR A 99 19.94 -5.83 0.46
C THR A 99 18.71 -5.14 -0.14
N ASN A 100 18.73 -4.93 -1.46
CA ASN A 100 17.58 -4.44 -2.20
C ASN A 100 17.06 -5.43 -3.24
N TRP A 101 15.81 -5.19 -3.62
CA TRP A 101 15.19 -5.78 -4.78
C TRP A 101 14.28 -4.76 -5.46
N THR A 102 14.31 -4.72 -6.79
CA THR A 102 13.40 -3.88 -7.56
C THR A 102 12.25 -4.72 -8.10
N TYR A 103 11.05 -4.42 -7.60
CA TYR A 103 9.83 -4.92 -8.20
C TYR A 103 9.47 -4.11 -9.45
N ALA A 104 8.98 -4.77 -10.50
CA ALA A 104 8.55 -4.09 -11.71
C ALA A 104 7.30 -4.77 -12.28
N PHE A 105 6.16 -4.08 -12.26
CA PHE A 105 4.89 -4.63 -12.74
C PHE A 105 4.04 -3.59 -13.46
N VAL A 106 3.14 -4.07 -14.30
CA VAL A 106 2.25 -3.21 -15.10
C VAL A 106 0.85 -3.27 -14.51
N VAL A 107 0.25 -2.11 -14.22
CA VAL A 107 -1.14 -2.01 -13.74
C VAL A 107 -2.12 -2.04 -14.91
N LYS A 108 -2.05 -3.12 -15.69
CA LYS A 108 -2.74 -3.27 -16.98
C LYS A 108 -4.22 -3.61 -16.80
N ASP A 109 -5.09 -2.87 -17.50
CA ASP A 109 -6.55 -3.08 -17.53
C ASP A 109 -7.22 -3.10 -16.15
N GLN A 110 -6.57 -2.54 -15.13
CA GLN A 110 -7.11 -2.40 -13.78
C GLN A 110 -7.37 -0.94 -13.49
N ILE A 111 -8.49 -0.65 -12.82
CA ILE A 111 -8.87 0.66 -12.30
C ILE A 111 -9.49 0.41 -10.94
N GLY A 112 -9.11 1.20 -9.95
CA GLY A 112 -9.65 1.10 -8.61
C GLY A 112 -8.55 1.17 -7.56
N THR A 113 -8.78 0.44 -6.50
CA THR A 113 -8.00 0.52 -5.27
C THR A 113 -7.43 -0.82 -4.90
N PHE A 114 -6.15 -0.78 -4.55
CA PHE A 114 -5.39 -1.93 -4.16
C PHE A 114 -4.52 -1.55 -2.95
N THR A 115 -3.81 -2.52 -2.39
CA THR A 115 -2.87 -2.27 -1.30
C THR A 115 -1.58 -3.01 -1.54
N TYR A 116 -0.53 -2.59 -0.88
CA TYR A 116 0.65 -3.42 -0.71
C TYR A 116 0.89 -3.65 0.77
N PHE A 117 1.52 -4.77 1.09
CA PHE A 117 1.98 -5.07 2.44
C PHE A 117 3.06 -6.15 2.43
N PRO A 118 3.82 -6.30 3.52
CA PRO A 118 4.78 -7.37 3.67
C PRO A 118 4.07 -8.73 3.76
N SER A 119 4.40 -9.69 2.91
CA SER A 119 3.64 -10.95 2.76
C SER A 119 4.11 -12.09 3.67
N ILE A 120 5.20 -11.90 4.40
CA ILE A 120 5.85 -12.95 5.21
C ILE A 120 6.05 -12.47 6.63
N ASN A 121 6.39 -13.40 7.52
CA ASN A 121 6.94 -13.10 8.84
C ASN A 121 6.05 -12.27 9.78
N TYR A 122 4.75 -12.15 9.50
CA TYR A 122 3.80 -11.29 10.24
C TYR A 122 4.17 -9.80 10.23
N GLN A 123 5.06 -9.39 9.32
CA GLN A 123 5.54 -8.02 9.20
C GLN A 123 4.40 -7.03 8.88
N LYS A 124 3.32 -7.47 8.24
CA LYS A 124 2.10 -6.69 8.04
C LYS A 124 1.47 -6.19 9.35
N LEU A 125 1.50 -7.02 10.41
CA LEU A 125 0.96 -6.65 11.73
C LEU A 125 1.78 -5.52 12.37
N ALA A 126 3.08 -5.52 12.15
CA ALA A 126 3.99 -4.46 12.57
C ALA A 126 3.85 -3.19 11.72
N GLY A 127 3.03 -3.22 10.66
CA GLY A 127 2.87 -2.13 9.71
C GLY A 127 3.46 -2.44 8.34
N GLY A 128 4.11 -1.46 7.74
CA GLY A 128 4.65 -1.58 6.38
C GLY A 128 3.60 -1.72 5.28
N PHE A 129 2.31 -1.53 5.56
CA PHE A 129 1.26 -1.57 4.55
C PHE A 129 0.95 -0.17 4.01
N GLY A 130 0.41 -0.09 2.81
CA GLY A 130 -0.05 1.17 2.25
C GLY A 130 -0.94 1.02 1.03
N PRO A 131 -1.47 2.14 0.51
CA PRO A 131 -2.47 2.13 -0.54
C PRO A 131 -1.83 2.18 -1.94
N ILE A 132 -2.54 1.59 -2.89
CA ILE A 132 -2.29 1.73 -4.32
C ILE A 132 -3.57 2.25 -4.96
N ARG A 133 -3.48 3.38 -5.65
CA ARG A 133 -4.56 3.94 -6.45
C ARG A 133 -4.23 3.76 -7.92
N VAL A 134 -5.13 3.12 -8.67
CA VAL A 134 -5.03 2.99 -10.12
C VAL A 134 -6.17 3.78 -10.77
N ASN A 135 -5.82 4.92 -11.36
CA ASN A 135 -6.76 5.84 -11.97
C ASN A 135 -7.18 5.39 -13.38
N ASN A 136 -8.37 5.80 -13.79
CA ASN A 136 -8.82 5.68 -15.18
C ASN A 136 -8.05 6.66 -16.07
N ARG A 137 -7.87 6.30 -17.34
CA ARG A 137 -7.36 7.24 -18.36
C ARG A 137 -8.46 8.21 -18.76
N ILE A 138 -8.08 9.39 -19.26
CA ILE A 138 -9.01 10.41 -19.76
C ILE A 138 -9.97 9.85 -20.82
N VAL A 139 -9.51 8.88 -21.64
CA VAL A 139 -10.31 8.22 -22.67
C VAL A 139 -11.37 7.25 -22.12
N ILE A 140 -11.30 6.89 -20.83
CA ILE A 140 -12.24 6.00 -20.15
C ILE A 140 -13.13 6.85 -19.25
N ASN A 141 -14.34 7.13 -19.72
CA ASN A 141 -15.34 7.88 -18.95
C ASN A 141 -15.92 7.02 -17.83
N VAL A 142 -16.00 7.59 -16.63
CA VAL A 142 -16.64 6.97 -15.46
C VAL A 142 -18.09 7.49 -15.41
N PRO A 143 -19.11 6.65 -15.15
CA PRO A 143 -20.52 7.06 -15.18
C PRO A 143 -20.96 7.91 -13.97
N PHE A 144 -20.01 8.54 -13.27
CA PHE A 144 -20.24 9.35 -12.08
C PHE A 144 -19.50 10.68 -12.19
N PRO A 145 -20.05 11.79 -11.67
CA PRO A 145 -19.34 13.07 -11.58
C PRO A 145 -18.04 12.92 -10.78
N LYS A 146 -17.00 13.68 -11.18
CA LYS A 146 -15.76 13.74 -10.40
C LYS A 146 -16.07 14.28 -9.00
N PRO A 147 -15.69 13.58 -7.92
CA PRO A 147 -15.91 14.07 -6.56
C PRO A 147 -15.05 15.31 -6.29
N GLU A 148 -15.47 16.13 -5.34
CA GLU A 148 -14.71 17.33 -4.91
C GLU A 148 -13.41 16.94 -4.21
N ALA A 149 -13.46 15.88 -3.40
CA ALA A 149 -12.33 15.35 -2.66
C ALA A 149 -12.31 13.81 -2.72
N GLU A 150 -11.10 13.25 -2.69
CA GLU A 150 -10.86 11.82 -2.65
C GLU A 150 -9.93 11.51 -1.48
N PHE A 151 -10.29 10.49 -0.70
CA PHE A 151 -9.55 10.10 0.49
C PHE A 151 -9.15 8.63 0.38
N ASP A 152 -7.92 8.33 0.80
CA ASP A 152 -7.46 6.97 1.02
C ASP A 152 -7.68 6.65 2.51
N LEU A 153 -8.56 5.69 2.82
CA LEU A 153 -8.83 5.23 4.18
C LEU A 153 -8.33 3.79 4.34
N LEU A 154 -7.26 3.63 5.10
CA LEU A 154 -6.74 2.35 5.53
C LEU A 154 -7.28 2.04 6.91
N ILE A 155 -7.92 0.88 7.05
CA ILE A 155 -8.43 0.39 8.32
C ILE A 155 -7.69 -0.89 8.64
N GLY A 156 -7.01 -0.93 9.78
CA GLY A 156 -6.27 -2.10 10.20
C GLY A 156 -6.49 -2.37 11.67
N ASP A 157 -6.36 -3.63 12.06
CA ASP A 157 -6.23 -3.98 13.44
C ASP A 157 -4.79 -3.66 13.94
N TRP A 158 -4.64 -3.53 15.25
CA TRP A 158 -3.36 -3.22 15.87
C TRP A 158 -3.26 -3.93 17.21
N SER A 159 -2.13 -4.59 17.42
CA SER A 159 -1.77 -5.18 18.70
C SER A 159 -0.64 -4.39 19.36
N PHE A 160 -0.61 -4.40 20.69
CA PHE A 160 0.53 -3.88 21.45
C PHE A 160 1.69 -4.87 21.52
N ASN A 161 1.43 -6.17 21.34
CA ASN A 161 2.45 -7.20 21.33
C ASN A 161 3.32 -7.11 20.07
N ASP A 162 4.63 -7.38 20.20
CA ASP A 162 5.52 -7.44 19.04
C ASP A 162 5.07 -8.54 18.07
N TYR A 163 4.99 -8.23 16.79
CA TYR A 163 4.65 -9.19 15.75
C TYR A 163 5.52 -10.45 15.75
N LYS A 164 6.78 -10.37 16.22
CA LYS A 164 7.66 -11.53 16.41
C LYS A 164 7.20 -12.42 17.55
N ASP A 165 6.71 -11.84 18.64
CA ASP A 165 6.14 -12.58 19.77
C ASP A 165 4.84 -13.25 19.34
N VAL A 166 3.94 -12.51 18.68
CA VAL A 166 2.69 -13.04 18.11
C VAL A 166 3.00 -14.21 17.16
N ARG A 167 3.99 -14.06 16.27
CA ARG A 167 4.45 -15.11 15.36
C ARG A 167 4.93 -16.36 16.10
N SER A 168 5.66 -16.20 17.21
CA SER A 168 6.20 -17.32 17.99
C SER A 168 5.16 -18.04 18.84
N GLY A 169 4.09 -17.34 19.24
CA GLY A 169 3.02 -17.82 20.11
C GLY A 169 1.86 -18.52 19.39
N LEU A 170 1.93 -18.72 18.07
CA LEU A 170 0.85 -19.35 17.30
C LEU A 170 0.52 -20.76 17.82
N GLY A 171 -0.71 -20.91 18.33
CA GLY A 171 -1.25 -22.14 18.91
C GLY A 171 -1.49 -22.09 20.42
N ALA A 172 -0.98 -21.07 21.12
CA ALA A 172 -1.13 -20.92 22.57
C ALA A 172 -2.02 -19.74 23.01
N SER A 173 -2.31 -18.79 22.12
CA SER A 173 -2.96 -17.52 22.48
C SER A 173 -4.20 -17.20 21.62
N THR A 174 -5.25 -16.72 22.28
CA THR A 174 -6.40 -16.02 21.69
C THR A 174 -6.10 -14.52 21.62
N ASP A 175 -4.98 -14.12 21.00
CA ASP A 175 -4.63 -12.71 20.87
C ASP A 175 -5.62 -12.04 19.92
N VAL A 176 -6.62 -11.40 20.54
CA VAL A 176 -7.50 -10.47 19.86
C VAL A 176 -6.77 -9.13 19.72
N PRO A 177 -6.89 -8.45 18.57
CA PRO A 177 -6.27 -7.14 18.41
C PRO A 177 -6.76 -6.13 19.46
N ASP A 178 -5.84 -5.32 19.97
CA ASP A 178 -6.11 -4.35 21.04
C ASP A 178 -6.93 -3.15 20.55
N MET A 179 -6.72 -2.73 19.29
CA MET A 179 -7.47 -1.61 18.70
C MET A 179 -7.57 -1.68 17.18
N MET A 180 -8.45 -0.84 16.63
CA MET A 180 -8.53 -0.57 15.20
C MET A 180 -7.89 0.79 14.90
N LEU A 181 -7.04 0.85 13.88
CA LEU A 181 -6.44 2.07 13.37
C LEU A 181 -7.17 2.55 12.12
N MET A 182 -7.29 3.87 11.99
CA MET A 182 -7.66 4.54 10.74
C MET A 182 -6.47 5.38 10.27
N ASN A 183 -5.93 5.08 9.09
CA ASN A 183 -4.72 5.73 8.56
C ASN A 183 -3.56 5.77 9.57
N GLY A 184 -3.36 4.66 10.31
CA GLY A 184 -2.31 4.53 11.33
C GLY A 184 -2.54 5.31 12.62
N LYS A 185 -3.72 5.92 12.80
CA LYS A 185 -4.10 6.69 13.99
C LYS A 185 -5.10 5.93 14.85
N SER A 186 -4.98 6.13 16.17
CA SER A 186 -5.87 5.52 17.16
C SER A 186 -7.32 6.01 17.06
N PRO A 187 -8.28 5.24 17.61
CA PRO A 187 -9.68 5.65 17.67
C PRO A 187 -9.90 6.96 18.43
N TYR A 188 -10.98 7.67 18.06
CA TYR A 188 -11.45 8.83 18.79
C TYR A 188 -11.73 8.50 20.27
N GLY A 189 -11.29 9.36 21.19
CA GLY A 189 -11.51 9.19 22.63
C GLY A 189 -10.53 8.24 23.32
N TYR A 190 -9.59 7.64 22.59
CA TYR A 190 -8.52 6.84 23.19
C TYR A 190 -7.37 7.74 23.66
N SER A 191 -6.94 7.59 24.92
CA SER A 191 -5.91 8.42 25.55
C SER A 191 -4.52 8.11 24.99
N THR A 192 -4.25 8.61 23.79
CA THR A 192 -2.95 8.51 23.11
C THR A 192 -2.34 9.87 22.86
N SER A 193 -1.03 9.87 22.60
CA SER A 193 -0.27 11.06 22.24
C SER A 193 -0.56 11.57 20.82
N LYS A 194 -1.32 10.83 19.99
CA LYS A 194 -1.59 11.18 18.59
C LYS A 194 -3.08 11.46 18.35
N PRO A 195 -3.40 12.43 17.47
CA PRO A 195 -4.78 12.70 17.09
C PRO A 195 -5.37 11.55 16.27
N TYR A 196 -6.69 11.40 16.34
CA TYR A 196 -7.48 10.47 15.52
C TYR A 196 -7.57 10.95 14.06
N GLU A 197 -8.00 10.06 13.16
CA GLU A 197 -8.22 10.43 11.75
C GLU A 197 -9.55 11.17 11.58
N SER A 198 -9.53 12.27 10.81
CA SER A 198 -10.72 13.07 10.51
C SER A 198 -10.69 13.59 9.08
N PHE A 199 -11.82 13.51 8.39
CA PHE A 199 -11.98 14.04 7.03
C PHE A 199 -12.85 15.31 7.06
N THR A 200 -12.40 16.36 6.38
CA THR A 200 -13.21 17.58 6.20
C THR A 200 -13.93 17.51 4.88
N VAL A 201 -15.26 17.70 4.89
CA VAL A 201 -16.12 17.60 3.72
C VAL A 201 -17.01 18.83 3.58
N THR A 202 -17.20 19.32 2.35
CA THR A 202 -18.09 20.46 2.09
C THR A 202 -19.55 19.99 2.04
N LYS A 203 -20.41 20.65 2.81
CA LYS A 203 -21.86 20.34 2.83
C LYS A 203 -22.45 20.47 1.42
N GLY A 204 -23.20 19.45 1.00
CA GLY A 204 -23.89 19.43 -0.30
C GLY A 204 -22.99 19.10 -1.49
N LYS A 205 -21.71 18.79 -1.26
CA LYS A 205 -20.79 18.29 -2.28
C LYS A 205 -20.54 16.80 -2.09
N LEU A 206 -20.36 16.09 -3.20
CA LEU A 206 -19.95 14.70 -3.19
C LEU A 206 -18.46 14.63 -2.84
N ALA A 207 -18.18 14.37 -1.56
CA ALA A 207 -16.86 14.00 -1.06
C ALA A 207 -16.63 12.49 -1.08
N CYS A 208 -17.57 11.72 -1.64
CA CYS A 208 -17.50 10.26 -1.70
C CYS A 208 -16.60 9.80 -2.85
N GLY A 209 -15.32 10.15 -2.74
CA GLY A 209 -14.23 9.42 -3.35
C GLY A 209 -13.49 8.61 -2.29
N LEU A 210 -14.21 7.96 -1.36
CA LEU A 210 -13.64 6.91 -0.50
C LEU A 210 -13.30 5.72 -1.40
N ARG A 211 -12.20 5.86 -2.14
CA ARG A 211 -11.74 4.81 -3.05
C ARG A 211 -11.12 3.68 -2.26
N ASN A 212 -10.56 3.96 -1.08
CA ASN A 212 -9.92 2.94 -0.27
C ASN A 212 -10.67 2.83 1.04
N ILE A 213 -11.43 1.75 1.20
CA ILE A 213 -11.69 1.14 2.50
C ILE A 213 -11.05 -0.22 2.38
N VAL A 214 -9.81 -0.34 2.84
CA VAL A 214 -9.13 -1.64 2.83
C VAL A 214 -8.95 -2.04 4.28
N SER A 215 -9.66 -3.10 4.65
CA SER A 215 -9.49 -3.81 5.92
C SER A 215 -8.23 -4.66 5.81
N THR A 216 -7.16 -4.24 6.46
CA THR A 216 -5.99 -5.08 6.66
C THR A 216 -6.28 -5.95 7.88
N PHE A 217 -6.94 -7.10 7.67
CA PHE A 217 -7.03 -8.18 8.66
C PHE A 217 -5.67 -8.86 8.87
#